data_AF-A0AAW2T8F1-F1
#
_entry.id   AF-A0AAW2T8F1-F1
#
_cell.length_a   1.000
_cell.length_b   1.000
_cell.length_c   1.000
_cell.angle_alpha   90.00
_cell.angle_beta   90.00
_cell.angle_gamma   90.00
#
_symmetry.space_group_name_H-M   'P 1'
#
loop_
_entity.id
_entity.type
_entity.pdbx_description
1 polymer ?
#
loop_
_entity_poly.entity_id
_entity_poly.type
_entity_poly.pdbx_seq_one_letter_code
_entity_poly.pdbx_strand_id
1 'polypeptide(L)'
;MLLPKFKNFHHHHHRFPQNSFAWGSSSLNQLQRALAKTIPSAVKFHNRAAVRPISSSAVVASKMVKAIRVYELGGPEVLKWEDVEIGEPKDGEIKVKNKAIGLNFIDTYFRKGVYKASMFPFTPGMEAVGVVTAVGPGLTGRKVGDLVGYAGNPMGAYAEEQILPADKVVPVPPSIDPS
;
A
#
# COMPACT_ATOMS: atom_id res chain seq x y z
N MET A 1 -15.65 55.38 -2.56
CA MET A 1 -16.61 55.09 -3.65
C MET A 1 -16.29 53.67 -4.13
N LEU A 2 -16.93 52.64 -3.58
CA LEU A 2 -18.19 52.00 -4.00
C LEU A 2 -17.90 50.60 -4.56
N LEU A 3 -18.10 49.59 -3.69
CA LEU A 3 -18.35 48.18 -4.04
C LEU A 3 -19.62 48.07 -4.90
N PRO A 4 -19.74 46.98 -5.68
CA PRO A 4 -20.96 46.15 -5.59
C PRO A 4 -20.60 44.66 -5.52
N LYS A 5 -20.93 43.94 -4.43
CA LYS A 5 -22.20 43.25 -4.10
C LYS A 5 -22.65 42.15 -5.09
N PHE A 6 -22.35 40.92 -4.67
CA PHE A 6 -23.17 39.69 -4.61
C PHE A 6 -24.33 39.48 -5.62
N LYS A 7 -24.32 38.30 -6.25
CA LYS A 7 -25.53 37.50 -6.46
C LYS A 7 -25.33 36.06 -5.97
N ASN A 8 -26.27 35.65 -5.11
CA ASN A 8 -26.43 34.34 -4.52
C ASN A 8 -26.83 33.32 -5.59
N PHE A 9 -26.22 32.14 -5.58
CA PHE A 9 -26.81 30.95 -6.19
C PHE A 9 -27.29 30.00 -5.08
N HIS A 10 -28.57 29.66 -5.17
CA HIS A 10 -29.28 28.81 -4.24
C HIS A 10 -28.74 27.38 -4.24
N HIS A 11 -28.55 26.85 -3.03
CA HIS A 11 -28.40 25.42 -2.78
C HIS A 11 -29.67 24.66 -3.20
N HIS A 12 -29.55 23.83 -4.23
CA HIS A 12 -30.50 22.75 -4.48
C HIS A 12 -30.07 21.51 -3.69
N HIS A 13 -30.73 21.27 -2.56
CA HIS A 13 -30.70 19.99 -1.86
C HIS A 13 -31.48 18.96 -2.66
N HIS A 14 -30.79 18.06 -3.36
CA HIS A 14 -31.38 16.80 -3.79
C HIS A 14 -31.36 15.82 -2.61
N ARG A 15 -32.56 15.54 -2.07
CA ARG A 15 -32.80 14.45 -1.12
C ARG A 15 -32.58 13.12 -1.85
N PHE A 16 -31.59 12.35 -1.44
CA PHE A 16 -31.48 10.93 -1.78
C PHE A 16 -32.46 10.14 -0.91
N PRO A 17 -33.27 9.24 -1.48
CA PRO A 17 -34.10 8.34 -0.68
C PRO A 17 -33.21 7.30 0.01
N GLN A 18 -33.39 7.18 1.32
CA GLN A 18 -32.84 6.09 2.11
C GLN A 18 -33.67 4.82 1.86
N ASN A 19 -33.06 3.82 1.21
CA ASN A 19 -33.57 2.46 1.21
C ASN A 19 -32.62 1.57 2.01
N SER A 20 -32.98 1.38 3.27
CA SER A 20 -32.47 0.32 4.14
C SER A 20 -33.04 -1.03 3.68
N PHE A 21 -32.23 -1.84 2.99
CA PHE A 21 -32.53 -3.26 2.74
C PHE A 21 -31.95 -4.11 3.87
N ALA A 22 -32.83 -4.55 4.76
CA ALA A 22 -32.54 -5.57 5.77
C ALA A 22 -32.59 -6.96 5.12
N TRP A 23 -31.46 -7.67 5.09
CA TRP A 23 -31.42 -9.09 4.76
C TRP A 23 -31.82 -9.90 6.00
N GLY A 24 -33.07 -10.35 6.05
CA GLY A 24 -33.54 -11.30 7.05
C GLY A 24 -33.00 -12.71 6.77
N SER A 25 -32.37 -13.31 7.78
CA SER A 25 -31.71 -14.63 7.78
C SER A 25 -32.67 -15.85 7.69
N SER A 26 -33.87 -15.66 7.15
CA SER A 26 -34.94 -16.68 7.15
C SER A 26 -35.19 -17.38 5.81
N SER A 27 -34.55 -16.97 4.71
CA SER A 27 -34.78 -17.58 3.38
C SER A 27 -33.78 -18.67 2.95
N LEU A 28 -32.62 -18.79 3.62
CA LEU A 28 -31.61 -19.82 3.30
C LEU A 28 -31.89 -21.18 3.99
N ASN A 29 -32.66 -21.18 5.09
CA ASN A 29 -32.98 -22.39 5.87
C ASN A 29 -34.22 -23.15 5.38
N GLN A 30 -34.93 -22.63 4.36
CA GLN A 30 -36.05 -23.33 3.71
C GLN A 30 -35.61 -24.09 2.45
N LEU A 31 -34.53 -23.67 1.77
CA LEU A 31 -33.99 -24.38 0.60
C LEU A 31 -33.10 -25.58 0.96
N GLN A 32 -32.50 -25.61 2.16
CA GLN A 32 -31.77 -26.79 2.65
C GLN A 32 -32.68 -27.93 3.16
N ARG A 33 -33.96 -27.66 3.47
CA ARG A 33 -34.91 -28.66 4.00
C ARG A 33 -35.73 -29.38 2.92
N ALA A 34 -35.66 -28.95 1.66
CA ALA A 34 -36.39 -29.54 0.54
C ALA A 34 -35.60 -30.61 -0.25
N LEU A 35 -34.32 -30.86 0.07
CA LEU A 35 -33.48 -31.83 -0.64
C LEU A 35 -33.23 -33.15 0.13
N ALA A 36 -33.80 -33.31 1.33
CA ALA A 36 -33.53 -34.46 2.21
C ALA A 36 -34.57 -35.60 2.14
N LYS A 37 -35.37 -35.71 1.07
CA LYS A 37 -36.49 -36.68 1.02
C LYS A 37 -36.53 -37.64 -0.17
N THR A 38 -35.47 -37.80 -0.96
CA THR A 38 -35.51 -38.84 -2.01
C THR A 38 -34.13 -39.35 -2.41
N ILE A 39 -33.49 -40.20 -1.59
CA ILE A 39 -32.43 -41.08 -2.07
C ILE A 39 -32.56 -42.45 -1.36
N PRO A 40 -32.81 -43.56 -2.08
CA PRO A 40 -32.86 -44.89 -1.51
C PRO A 40 -31.47 -45.40 -1.11
N SER A 41 -31.47 -46.31 -0.14
CA SER A 41 -30.30 -46.96 0.44
C SER A 41 -29.51 -47.77 -0.61
N ALA A 42 -28.19 -47.87 -0.34
CA ALA A 42 -27.19 -48.71 -1.00
C ALA A 42 -26.46 -48.12 -2.21
N VAL A 43 -25.37 -47.40 -1.93
CA VAL A 43 -24.10 -47.55 -2.67
C VAL A 43 -22.94 -47.46 -1.67
N LYS A 44 -22.22 -48.58 -1.46
CA LYS A 44 -20.94 -48.58 -0.75
C LYS A 44 -19.86 -48.07 -1.70
N PHE A 45 -19.57 -46.77 -1.65
CA PHE A 45 -18.37 -46.21 -2.28
C PHE A 45 -17.16 -46.47 -1.39
N HIS A 46 -16.28 -47.39 -1.81
CA HIS A 46 -14.90 -47.42 -1.36
C HIS A 46 -14.17 -46.27 -2.06
N ASN A 47 -14.00 -45.15 -1.36
CA ASN A 47 -13.12 -44.09 -1.84
C ASN A 47 -12.26 -43.58 -0.67
N ARG A 48 -11.10 -44.22 -0.47
CA ARG A 48 -10.00 -43.65 0.32
C ARG A 48 -9.29 -42.62 -0.55
N ALA A 49 -9.91 -41.46 -0.74
CA ALA A 49 -9.20 -40.27 -1.15
C ALA A 49 -8.80 -39.52 0.12
N ALA A 50 -7.51 -39.49 0.42
CA ALA A 50 -6.97 -38.68 1.49
C ALA A 50 -7.37 -37.22 1.24
N VAL A 51 -8.15 -36.65 2.16
CA VAL A 51 -8.40 -35.21 2.22
C VAL A 51 -7.03 -34.56 2.49
N ARG A 52 -6.40 -34.04 1.43
CA ARG A 52 -5.24 -33.18 1.58
C ARG A 52 -5.72 -31.91 2.28
N PRO A 53 -5.11 -31.49 3.40
CA PRO A 53 -5.48 -30.22 4.00
C PRO A 53 -5.21 -29.13 2.95
N ILE A 54 -6.17 -28.23 2.79
CA ILE A 54 -5.97 -26.98 2.05
C ILE A 54 -4.82 -26.28 2.78
N SER A 55 -3.68 -26.15 2.11
CA SER A 55 -2.55 -25.39 2.61
C SER A 55 -3.06 -24.02 3.04
N SER A 56 -2.89 -23.69 4.31
CA SER A 56 -3.03 -22.32 4.80
C SER A 56 -2.31 -21.42 3.82
N SER A 57 -3.00 -20.39 3.32
CA SER A 57 -2.37 -19.30 2.58
C SER A 57 -1.11 -18.92 3.36
N ALA A 58 0.06 -19.01 2.72
CA ALA A 58 1.28 -18.58 3.34
C ALA A 58 1.06 -17.12 3.74
N VAL A 59 1.03 -16.84 5.04
CA VAL A 59 1.27 -15.50 5.53
C VAL A 59 2.69 -15.20 5.08
N VAL A 60 2.82 -14.49 3.97
CA VAL A 60 4.12 -13.99 3.52
C VAL A 60 4.60 -13.12 4.67
N ALA A 61 5.66 -13.58 5.35
CA ALA A 61 6.20 -12.88 6.50
C ALA A 61 6.65 -11.50 6.03
N SER A 62 5.87 -10.49 6.39
CA SER A 62 6.18 -9.12 6.09
C SER A 62 7.29 -8.66 7.03
N LYS A 63 8.26 -7.95 6.45
CA LYS A 63 9.43 -7.52 7.20
C LYS A 63 9.11 -6.18 7.85
N MET A 64 9.38 -6.08 9.15
CA MET A 64 9.37 -4.80 9.85
C MET A 64 10.68 -4.07 9.56
N VAL A 65 10.56 -2.81 9.13
CA VAL A 65 11.69 -1.90 8.90
C VAL A 65 11.41 -0.59 9.60
N LYS A 66 12.43 0.18 9.95
CA LYS A 66 12.19 1.51 10.51
C LYS A 66 11.89 2.54 9.43
N ALA A 67 10.95 3.43 9.72
CA ALA A 67 10.66 4.60 8.90
C ALA A 67 10.24 5.81 9.74
N ILE A 68 10.42 6.99 9.18
CA ILE A 68 9.81 8.21 9.69
C ILE A 68 8.36 8.27 9.22
N ARG A 69 7.45 8.52 10.16
CA ARG A 69 6.00 8.61 9.92
C ARG A 69 5.47 9.95 10.39
N VAL A 70 4.64 10.55 9.54
CA VAL A 70 3.93 11.80 9.79
C VAL A 70 2.44 11.51 9.78
N TYR A 71 1.80 11.64 10.94
CA TYR A 71 0.37 11.38 11.14
C TYR A 71 -0.48 12.65 11.00
N GLU A 72 0.13 13.79 11.25
CA GLU A 72 -0.49 15.11 11.21
C GLU A 72 0.54 16.16 10.78
N LEU A 73 0.07 17.31 10.31
CA LEU A 73 0.93 18.40 9.86
C LEU A 73 1.52 19.17 11.04
N GLY A 74 2.77 19.62 10.92
CA GLY A 74 3.39 20.42 11.98
C GLY A 74 4.88 20.73 11.81
N GLY A 75 5.51 21.12 12.92
CA GLY A 75 6.95 21.29 13.02
C GLY A 75 7.69 19.95 13.04
N PRO A 76 9.01 19.93 13.29
CA PRO A 76 9.80 18.70 13.32
C PRO A 76 9.30 17.63 14.32
N GLU A 77 8.61 18.05 15.38
CA GLU A 77 8.06 17.20 16.43
C GLU A 77 7.03 16.16 15.97
N VAL A 78 6.44 16.33 14.78
CA VAL A 78 5.49 15.35 14.22
C VAL A 78 6.17 14.16 13.55
N LEU A 79 7.50 14.20 13.40
CA LEU A 79 8.30 13.11 12.79
C LEU A 79 8.49 11.99 13.82
N LYS A 80 7.86 10.83 13.59
CA LYS A 80 7.96 9.67 14.47
C LYS A 80 8.81 8.57 13.84
N TRP A 81 9.78 8.03 14.57
CA TRP A 81 10.62 6.90 14.13
C TRP A 81 10.01 5.59 14.61
N GLU A 82 9.45 4.82 13.70
CA GLU A 82 8.59 3.68 14.03
C GLU A 82 8.92 2.47 13.16
N ASP A 83 8.57 1.27 13.65
CA ASP A 83 8.58 0.07 12.83
C ASP A 83 7.37 0.06 11.91
N VAL A 84 7.60 -0.13 10.62
CA VAL A 84 6.57 -0.27 9.60
C VAL A 84 6.72 -1.58 8.86
N GLU A 85 5.58 -2.14 8.48
CA GLU A 85 5.51 -3.33 7.67
C GLU A 85 5.77 -2.96 6.19
N ILE A 86 6.74 -3.62 5.55
CA ILE A 86 6.95 -3.52 4.12
C ILE A 86 6.60 -4.85 3.45
N GLY A 87 5.75 -4.77 2.42
CA GLY A 87 5.34 -5.92 1.61
C GLY A 87 6.41 -6.37 0.62
N GLU A 88 6.01 -7.13 -0.38
CA GLU A 88 6.87 -7.49 -1.53
C GLU A 88 6.57 -6.61 -2.76
N PRO A 89 7.58 -6.32 -3.60
CA PRO A 89 7.37 -5.53 -4.81
C PRO A 89 6.43 -6.25 -5.78
N LYS A 90 5.52 -5.50 -6.38
CA LYS A 90 4.63 -5.98 -7.45
C LYS A 90 5.34 -5.95 -8.80
N ASP A 91 4.66 -6.40 -9.85
CA ASP A 91 5.15 -6.24 -11.23
C ASP A 91 5.51 -4.76 -11.51
N GLY A 92 6.65 -4.55 -12.16
CA GLY A 92 7.21 -3.22 -12.42
C GLY A 92 7.91 -2.55 -11.22
N GLU A 93 7.86 -3.11 -10.02
CA GLU A 93 8.44 -2.53 -8.81
C GLU A 93 9.74 -3.22 -8.37
N ILE A 94 10.54 -2.50 -7.60
CA ILE A 94 11.70 -3.01 -6.88
C ILE A 94 11.62 -2.58 -5.42
N LYS A 95 12.23 -3.37 -4.54
CA LYS A 95 12.47 -3.01 -3.14
C LYS A 95 13.92 -2.58 -3.01
N VAL A 96 14.16 -1.41 -2.44
CA VAL A 96 15.49 -0.83 -2.24
C VAL A 96 15.74 -0.65 -0.75
N LYS A 97 16.87 -1.15 -0.27
CA LYS A 97 17.40 -0.83 1.06
C LYS A 97 18.28 0.41 0.97
N ASN A 98 17.81 1.49 1.58
CA ASN A 98 18.48 2.78 1.55
C ASN A 98 19.80 2.73 2.34
N LYS A 99 20.83 3.34 1.76
CA LYS A 99 22.17 3.50 2.36
C LYS A 99 22.37 4.92 2.88
N ALA A 100 21.97 5.89 2.07
CA ALA A 100 21.90 7.30 2.43
C ALA A 100 20.63 7.91 1.84
N ILE A 101 20.04 8.86 2.56
CA ILE A 101 18.78 9.52 2.21
C ILE A 101 19.08 11.02 2.06
N GLY A 102 18.67 11.59 0.92
CA GLY A 102 18.80 13.01 0.66
C GLY A 102 17.81 13.81 1.52
N LEU A 103 18.29 14.87 2.15
CA LEU A 103 17.47 15.80 2.91
C LEU A 103 17.24 17.06 2.08
N ASN A 104 15.99 17.32 1.72
CA ASN A 104 15.63 18.46 0.89
C ASN A 104 14.70 19.42 1.63
N PHE A 105 14.80 20.71 1.32
CA PHE A 105 13.94 21.72 1.98
C PHE A 105 12.44 21.49 1.69
N ILE A 106 12.13 20.92 0.51
CA ILE A 106 10.78 20.56 0.10
C ILE A 106 10.09 19.58 1.06
N ASP A 107 10.84 18.73 1.76
CA ASP A 107 10.29 17.77 2.73
C ASP A 107 9.58 18.50 3.88
N THR A 108 10.08 19.70 4.24
CA THR A 108 9.44 20.55 5.24
C THR A 108 8.12 21.14 4.75
N TYR A 109 7.95 21.36 3.44
CA TYR A 109 6.71 21.88 2.87
C TYR A 109 5.59 20.85 2.91
N PHE A 110 5.91 19.58 2.66
CA PHE A 110 4.95 18.49 2.84
C PHE A 110 4.58 18.31 4.32
N ARG A 111 5.58 18.26 5.21
CA ARG A 111 5.33 18.11 6.66
C ARG A 111 4.51 19.27 7.26
N LYS A 112 4.74 20.51 6.80
CA LYS A 112 3.98 21.70 7.24
C LYS A 112 2.63 21.86 6.51
N GLY A 113 2.38 21.11 5.44
CA GLY A 113 1.15 21.19 4.65
C GLY A 113 1.08 22.32 3.64
N VAL A 114 2.21 22.98 3.37
CA VAL A 114 2.34 23.94 2.24
C VAL A 114 2.12 23.19 0.93
N TYR A 115 2.67 21.98 0.83
CA TYR A 115 2.31 21.01 -0.20
C TYR A 115 1.49 19.87 0.39
N LYS A 116 0.51 19.42 -0.38
CA LYS A 116 -0.40 18.34 0.06
C LYS A 116 0.29 16.99 -0.10
N ALA A 117 0.42 16.27 1.02
CA ALA A 117 0.66 14.83 0.97
C ALA A 117 -0.57 14.13 0.35
N SER A 118 -0.35 13.02 -0.35
CA SER A 118 -1.42 12.25 -0.99
C SER A 118 -2.33 11.55 0.03
N MET A 119 -1.77 11.14 1.17
CA MET A 119 -2.49 10.46 2.25
C MET A 119 -1.74 10.61 3.58
N PHE A 120 -2.44 10.39 4.69
CA PHE A 120 -1.86 10.20 6.02
C PHE A 120 -2.08 8.76 6.50
N PRO A 121 -1.18 8.20 7.33
CA PRO A 121 0.17 8.70 7.59
C PRO A 121 1.07 8.56 6.35
N PHE A 122 1.99 9.50 6.15
CA PHE A 122 3.00 9.42 5.08
C PHE A 122 4.42 9.32 5.63
N THR A 123 5.34 8.82 4.80
CA THR A 123 6.79 8.86 5.04
C THR A 123 7.39 9.94 4.14
N PRO A 124 8.09 10.96 4.70
CA PRO A 124 8.72 12.02 3.92
C PRO A 124 9.87 11.53 3.04
N GLY A 125 10.40 12.44 2.22
CA GLY A 125 11.60 12.22 1.41
C GLY A 125 11.32 11.59 0.05
N MET A 126 12.09 11.99 -0.93
CA MET A 126 11.99 11.55 -2.33
C MET A 126 13.37 11.22 -2.93
N GLU A 127 14.43 11.25 -2.14
CA GLU A 127 15.80 11.09 -2.62
C GLU A 127 16.57 10.11 -1.75
N ALA A 128 17.18 9.11 -2.37
CA ALA A 128 18.11 8.23 -1.69
C ALA A 128 19.02 7.50 -2.69
N VAL A 129 20.06 6.89 -2.14
CA VAL A 129 20.84 5.83 -2.80
C VAL A 129 20.72 4.56 -1.96
N GLY A 130 20.62 3.41 -2.63
CA GLY A 130 20.43 2.14 -1.96
C GLY A 130 20.70 0.93 -2.84
N VAL A 131 20.56 -0.24 -2.23
CA VAL A 131 20.77 -1.54 -2.89
C VAL A 131 19.43 -2.21 -3.11
N VAL A 132 19.20 -2.73 -4.32
CA VAL A 132 18.00 -3.52 -4.63
C VAL A 132 18.02 -4.82 -3.82
N THR A 133 17.00 -5.04 -2.99
CA THR A 133 16.85 -6.24 -2.13
C THR A 133 15.83 -7.23 -2.66
N ALA A 134 14.85 -6.79 -3.44
CA ALA A 134 13.88 -7.64 -4.12
C ALA A 134 13.41 -6.99 -5.43
N VAL A 135 12.96 -7.82 -6.37
CA VAL A 135 12.48 -7.42 -7.68
C VAL A 135 11.10 -8.03 -7.91
N GLY A 136 10.18 -7.23 -8.44
CA GLY A 136 8.84 -7.67 -8.81
C GLY A 136 8.83 -8.77 -9.87
N PRO A 137 7.77 -9.61 -9.92
CA PRO A 137 7.65 -10.67 -10.91
C PRO A 137 7.73 -10.11 -12.34
N GLY A 138 8.49 -10.77 -13.22
CA GLY A 138 8.54 -10.42 -14.65
C GLY A 138 9.40 -9.20 -15.01
N LEU A 139 9.91 -8.45 -14.04
CA LEU A 139 10.76 -7.30 -14.31
C LEU A 139 12.09 -7.75 -14.93
N THR A 140 12.44 -7.14 -16.06
CA THR A 140 13.75 -7.28 -16.71
C THR A 140 14.48 -5.94 -16.67
N GLY A 141 15.81 -5.94 -16.46
CA GLY A 141 16.63 -4.72 -16.42
C GLY A 141 17.06 -4.22 -15.03
N ARG A 142 16.60 -4.86 -13.95
CA ARG A 142 17.12 -4.71 -12.58
C ARG A 142 17.29 -6.06 -11.92
N LYS A 143 18.24 -6.17 -11.00
CA LYS A 143 18.48 -7.38 -10.20
C LYS A 143 18.81 -7.03 -8.76
N VAL A 144 18.57 -7.99 -7.87
CA VAL A 144 19.04 -7.91 -6.48
C VAL A 144 20.55 -7.67 -6.46
N GLY A 145 20.98 -6.74 -5.60
CA GLY A 145 22.37 -6.30 -5.50
C GLY A 145 22.73 -5.09 -6.36
N ASP A 146 21.87 -4.65 -7.29
CA ASP A 146 22.11 -3.41 -8.02
C ASP A 146 22.17 -2.22 -7.06
N LEU A 147 23.18 -1.36 -7.24
CA LEU A 147 23.28 -0.07 -6.56
C LEU A 147 22.55 0.98 -7.40
N VAL A 148 21.55 1.63 -6.81
CA VAL A 148 20.66 2.55 -7.51
C VAL A 148 20.44 3.82 -6.71
N GLY A 149 20.31 4.94 -7.43
CA GLY A 149 19.89 6.22 -6.90
C GLY A 149 18.50 6.58 -7.42
N TYR A 150 17.73 7.33 -6.65
CA TYR A 150 16.45 7.87 -7.07
C TYR A 150 16.24 9.26 -6.48
N ALA A 151 15.51 10.09 -7.24
CA ALA A 151 15.12 11.43 -6.85
C ALA A 151 13.73 11.73 -7.45
N GLY A 152 12.78 12.16 -6.61
CA GLY A 152 11.40 12.45 -6.99
C GLY A 152 10.39 11.39 -6.55
N ASN A 153 9.20 11.40 -7.16
CA ASN A 153 8.12 10.49 -6.76
C ASN A 153 8.45 9.02 -7.08
N PRO A 154 8.00 8.06 -6.24
CA PRO A 154 7.11 8.24 -5.09
C PRO A 154 7.83 8.67 -3.80
N MET A 155 7.11 9.44 -2.97
CA MET A 155 7.56 9.81 -1.62
C MET A 155 7.65 8.59 -0.71
N GLY A 156 8.67 8.54 0.15
CA GLY A 156 8.89 7.44 1.09
C GLY A 156 10.34 7.25 1.52
N ALA A 157 11.27 8.09 1.07
CA ALA A 157 12.69 7.82 1.20
C ALA A 157 13.19 7.81 2.66
N TYR A 158 12.47 8.47 3.58
CA TYR A 158 12.81 8.47 5.01
C TYR A 158 12.44 7.13 5.69
N ALA A 159 12.92 6.03 5.12
CA ALA A 159 12.74 4.66 5.56
C ALA A 159 14.01 3.85 5.29
N GLU A 160 14.23 2.79 6.06
CA GLU A 160 15.33 1.85 5.81
C GLU A 160 15.17 1.11 4.49
N GLU A 161 13.93 0.81 4.10
CA GLU A 161 13.60 0.19 2.82
C GLU A 161 12.37 0.87 2.18
N GLN A 162 12.34 0.95 0.85
CA GLN A 162 11.21 1.48 0.09
C GLN A 162 10.94 0.59 -1.13
N ILE A 163 9.64 0.40 -1.45
CA ILE A 163 9.21 -0.15 -2.74
C ILE A 163 8.85 1.01 -3.66
N LEU A 164 9.38 0.98 -4.89
CA LEU A 164 9.12 1.99 -5.92
C LEU A 164 9.21 1.39 -7.33
N PRO A 165 8.60 2.04 -8.34
CA PRO A 165 8.72 1.60 -9.72
C PRO A 165 10.18 1.56 -10.20
N ALA A 166 10.54 0.52 -10.93
CA ALA A 166 11.92 0.31 -11.39
C ALA A 166 12.43 1.38 -12.37
N ASP A 167 11.51 2.08 -13.06
CA ASP A 167 11.81 3.17 -13.99
C ASP A 167 12.12 4.51 -13.30
N LYS A 168 11.96 4.58 -11.97
CA LYS A 168 12.28 5.76 -11.14
C LYS A 168 13.70 5.75 -10.59
N VAL A 169 14.49 4.74 -10.91
CA VAL A 169 15.85 4.61 -10.39
C VAL A 169 16.88 4.60 -11.51
N VAL A 170 18.04 5.19 -11.22
CA VAL A 170 19.21 5.18 -12.10
C VAL A 170 20.33 4.33 -11.48
N PRO A 171 21.14 3.64 -12.30
CA PRO A 171 22.30 2.91 -11.76
C PRO A 171 23.32 3.90 -11.20
N VAL A 172 23.93 3.56 -10.08
CA VAL A 172 25.06 4.31 -9.52
C VAL A 172 26.35 3.71 -10.06
N PRO A 173 27.27 4.51 -10.66
CA PRO A 173 28.56 4.03 -11.10
C PRO A 173 29.36 3.39 -9.96
N PRO A 174 30.11 2.29 -10.22
CA PRO A 174 30.92 1.62 -9.18
C PRO A 174 32.00 2.50 -8.53
N SER A 175 32.34 3.63 -9.15
CA SER A 175 33.31 4.60 -8.63
C SER A 175 32.76 5.51 -7.53
N ILE A 176 31.45 5.43 -7.23
CA ILE A 176 30.79 6.25 -6.21
C ILE A 176 30.49 5.37 -4.99
N ASP A 177 31.01 5.77 -3.84
CA ASP A 177 30.69 5.15 -2.56
C ASP A 177 29.28 5.60 -2.10
N PRO A 178 28.36 4.67 -1.79
CA PRO A 178 27.05 5.00 -1.25
C PRO A 178 27.00 5.20 0.28
N SER A 179 28.14 5.20 0.98
CA SER A 179 28.27 5.44 2.43
C SER A 179 28.76 6.84 2.79
#